data_AF-A0A929Y9Z6-F1
#
_entry.id   AF-A0A929Y9Z6-F1
#
_cell.length_a   1.000
_cell.length_b   1.000
_cell.length_c   1.000
_cell.angle_alpha   90.00
_cell.angle_beta   90.00
_cell.angle_gamma   90.00
#
_symmetry.space_group_name_H-M   'P 1'
#
loop_
_entity.id
_entity.type
_entity.pdbx_description
1 polymer ?
#
loop_
_entity_poly.entity_id
_entity_poly.type
_entity_poly.pdbx_seq_one_letter_code
_entity_poly.pdbx_strand_id
1 'polypeptide(L)'
;MQMDFTACQENKLYMYGGGNGKKIGITYDGAVYMLKFPPAARNKTELSYTNSCISEYISCHIFSSVGIDTQQTLLGTYSGKVVVACKDFTEGGYELRDFASLKNTVISSSEEGYGTELVDILETIHQQSLLPPEELENAFWEMFLMDAFLGNFDRHNGNWGFLVNKELGTVRIAPIYDCGSCLYPQLSEAGMKQVLSSEKELENRMYVF
;
A
#
# COMPACT_ATOMS: atom_id res chain seq x y z
N MET A 1 -3.90 -2.49 25.71
CA MET A 1 -5.30 -2.78 25.34
C MET A 1 -5.34 -2.79 23.83
N GLN A 2 -5.78 -3.88 23.21
CA GLN A 2 -5.89 -3.97 21.74
C GLN A 2 -7.04 -3.05 21.30
N MET A 3 -6.84 -2.25 20.24
CA MET A 3 -7.90 -1.38 19.71
C MET A 3 -9.04 -2.22 19.14
N ASP A 4 -10.28 -1.84 19.42
CA ASP A 4 -11.49 -2.45 18.87
C ASP A 4 -12.31 -1.39 18.14
N PHE A 5 -12.42 -1.54 16.82
CA PHE A 5 -13.13 -0.64 15.93
C PHE A 5 -14.60 -1.03 15.72
N THR A 6 -15.09 -2.09 16.38
CA THR A 6 -16.45 -2.61 16.18
C THR A 6 -17.55 -1.58 16.46
N ALA A 7 -17.32 -0.71 17.46
CA ALA A 7 -18.27 0.34 17.84
C ALA A 7 -18.04 1.67 17.09
N CYS A 8 -17.04 1.75 16.19
CA CYS A 8 -16.79 2.97 15.43
C CYS A 8 -17.92 3.23 14.44
N GLN A 9 -18.25 4.50 14.25
CA GLN A 9 -19.27 4.91 13.30
C GLN A 9 -18.78 4.65 11.87
N GLU A 10 -19.48 3.81 11.12
CA GLU A 10 -19.26 3.64 9.69
C GLU A 10 -19.61 4.94 8.93
N ASN A 11 -18.71 5.36 8.04
CA ASN A 11 -18.91 6.50 7.17
C ASN A 11 -19.03 6.04 5.71
N LYS A 12 -20.28 5.85 5.25
CA LYS A 12 -20.61 5.31 3.93
C LYS A 12 -20.29 6.24 2.76
N LEU A 13 -19.95 7.50 3.04
CA LEU A 13 -19.53 8.46 2.01
C LEU A 13 -18.09 8.21 1.56
N TYR A 14 -17.30 7.49 2.35
CA TYR A 14 -15.92 7.12 2.03
C TYR A 14 -15.87 5.69 1.53
N MET A 15 -15.69 5.56 0.22
CA MET A 15 -15.62 4.28 -0.50
C MET A 15 -14.21 4.12 -1.07
N TYR A 16 -13.62 2.94 -0.88
CA TYR A 16 -12.25 2.66 -1.27
C TYR A 16 -12.19 1.54 -2.30
N GLY A 17 -11.33 1.70 -3.31
CA GLY A 17 -11.11 0.72 -4.37
C GLY A 17 -10.11 -0.39 -4.00
N GLY A 18 -9.56 -1.06 -5.01
CA GLY A 18 -8.53 -2.09 -4.91
C GLY A 18 -9.07 -3.52 -4.69
N GLY A 19 -8.44 -4.50 -5.34
CA GLY A 19 -8.94 -5.89 -5.40
C GLY A 19 -8.67 -6.74 -4.15
N ASN A 20 -7.72 -6.33 -3.30
CA ASN A 20 -7.32 -7.10 -2.12
C ASN A 20 -8.18 -6.77 -0.90
N GLY A 21 -9.03 -7.71 -0.50
CA GLY A 21 -9.83 -7.63 0.73
C GLY A 21 -10.98 -6.62 0.66
N LYS A 22 -11.87 -6.71 1.66
CA LYS A 22 -12.95 -5.72 1.83
C LYS A 22 -12.42 -4.49 2.55
N LYS A 23 -13.01 -3.32 2.28
CA LYS A 23 -12.72 -2.06 2.97
C LYS A 23 -14.02 -1.37 3.35
N ILE A 24 -14.01 -0.66 4.48
CA ILE A 24 -15.08 0.25 4.89
C ILE A 24 -14.46 1.56 5.40
N GLY A 25 -15.18 2.68 5.25
CA GLY A 25 -14.83 3.93 5.92
C GLY A 25 -15.39 3.95 7.34
N ILE A 26 -14.57 4.35 8.31
CA ILE A 26 -14.99 4.60 9.70
C ILE A 26 -14.52 5.98 10.16
N THR A 27 -15.22 6.55 11.14
CA THR A 27 -14.73 7.71 11.89
C THR A 27 -14.18 7.24 13.24
N TYR A 28 -12.93 7.58 13.51
CA TYR A 28 -12.24 7.27 14.75
C TYR A 28 -11.40 8.48 15.17
N ASP A 29 -11.56 8.90 16.43
CA ASP A 29 -10.85 10.05 17.02
C ASP A 29 -10.89 11.33 16.16
N GLY A 30 -12.07 11.64 15.61
CA GLY A 30 -12.30 12.84 14.80
C GLY A 30 -11.74 12.79 13.37
N ALA A 31 -11.07 11.71 12.97
CA ALA A 31 -10.55 11.51 11.62
C ALA A 31 -11.24 10.34 10.91
N VAL A 32 -11.15 10.33 9.58
CA VAL A 32 -11.64 9.23 8.75
C VAL A 32 -10.53 8.22 8.53
N TYR A 33 -10.88 6.94 8.61
CA TYR A 33 -9.97 5.83 8.35
C TYR A 33 -10.61 4.86 7.36
N MET A 34 -9.80 4.39 6.41
CA MET A 34 -10.06 3.18 5.64
C MET A 34 -9.72 1.97 6.51
N LEU A 35 -10.74 1.22 6.93
CA LEU A 35 -10.56 -0.04 7.64
C LEU A 35 -10.44 -1.18 6.62
N LYS A 36 -9.23 -1.74 6.47
CA LYS A 36 -8.95 -2.88 5.60
C LYS A 36 -9.12 -4.20 6.35
N PHE A 37 -9.84 -5.12 5.72
CA PHE A 37 -9.99 -6.50 6.19
C PHE A 37 -9.05 -7.43 5.43
N PRO A 38 -8.54 -8.49 6.08
CA PRO A 38 -7.72 -9.47 5.39
C PRO A 38 -8.54 -10.13 4.26
N PRO A 39 -7.95 -10.34 3.07
CA PRO A 39 -8.59 -11.12 2.01
C PRO A 39 -8.96 -12.52 2.50
N ALA A 40 -9.98 -13.09 1.86
CA ALA A 40 -10.32 -14.49 2.11
C ALA A 40 -9.16 -15.38 1.66
N ALA A 41 -8.81 -16.38 2.46
CA ALA A 41 -7.78 -17.35 2.12
C ALA A 41 -8.07 -18.03 0.77
N ARG A 42 -7.09 -18.07 -0.13
CA ARG A 42 -7.21 -18.77 -1.43
C ARG A 42 -7.34 -20.30 -1.25
N ASN A 43 -6.76 -20.86 -0.18
CA ASN A 43 -6.84 -22.28 0.17
C ASN A 43 -7.55 -22.46 1.52
N LYS A 44 -8.72 -23.11 1.52
CA LYS A 44 -9.60 -23.31 2.69
C LYS A 44 -9.13 -24.42 3.65
N THR A 45 -8.02 -25.09 3.36
CA THR A 45 -7.62 -26.33 4.06
C THR A 45 -6.86 -26.10 5.35
N GLU A 46 -6.34 -24.90 5.58
CA GLU A 46 -5.89 -24.44 6.89
C GLU A 46 -6.42 -23.02 7.10
N LEU A 47 -6.72 -22.65 8.35
CA LEU A 47 -7.16 -21.32 8.80
C LEU A 47 -6.07 -20.25 8.60
N SER A 48 -5.46 -20.17 7.41
CA SER A 48 -4.44 -19.19 7.07
C SER A 48 -5.15 -17.88 6.70
N TYR A 49 -5.47 -17.08 7.71
CA TYR A 49 -5.70 -15.66 7.50
C TYR A 49 -4.42 -15.08 6.91
N THR A 50 -4.53 -14.29 5.84
CA THR A 50 -3.36 -13.58 5.32
C THR A 50 -2.91 -12.56 6.35
N ASN A 51 -1.61 -12.47 6.60
CA ASN A 51 -1.00 -11.49 7.51
C ASN A 51 -0.94 -10.07 6.91
N SER A 52 -1.67 -9.79 5.82
CA SER A 52 -1.60 -8.52 5.10
C SER A 52 -1.93 -7.30 5.96
N CYS A 53 -2.85 -7.41 6.94
CA CYS A 53 -3.12 -6.30 7.87
C CYS A 53 -1.92 -6.02 8.79
N ILE A 54 -1.19 -7.07 9.18
CA ILE A 54 0.01 -6.95 10.01
C ILE A 54 1.16 -6.41 9.16
N SER A 55 1.35 -6.93 7.94
CA SER A 55 2.32 -6.41 6.97
C SER A 55 2.09 -4.93 6.67
N GLU A 56 0.86 -4.52 6.37
CA GLU A 56 0.50 -3.12 6.14
C GLU A 56 0.92 -2.24 7.32
N TYR A 57 0.55 -2.65 8.54
CA TYR A 57 0.88 -1.90 9.74
C TYR A 57 2.40 -1.77 9.94
N ILE A 58 3.13 -2.90 9.94
CA ILE A 58 4.57 -2.90 10.20
C ILE A 58 5.33 -2.17 9.10
N SER A 59 5.02 -2.43 7.84
CA SER A 59 5.71 -1.81 6.71
C SER A 59 5.50 -0.31 6.65
N CYS A 60 4.27 0.19 6.86
CA CYS A 60 4.03 1.64 6.93
C CYS A 60 4.82 2.29 8.08
N HIS A 61 4.93 1.63 9.23
CA HIS A 61 5.72 2.15 10.35
C HIS A 61 7.23 2.11 10.08
N ILE A 62 7.74 1.11 9.34
CA ILE A 62 9.15 1.06 8.93
C ILE A 62 9.47 2.20 7.96
N PHE A 63 8.64 2.41 6.93
CA PHE A 63 8.78 3.56 6.02
C PHE A 63 8.79 4.89 6.79
N SER A 64 7.82 5.08 7.69
CA SER A 64 7.74 6.30 8.51
C SER A 64 8.97 6.49 9.41
N SER A 65 9.54 5.40 9.95
CA SER A 65 10.69 5.46 10.85
C SER A 65 11.97 5.97 10.18
N VAL A 66 12.07 5.86 8.85
CA VAL A 66 13.20 6.39 8.06
C VAL A 66 12.91 7.77 7.45
N GLY A 67 11.78 8.38 7.80
CA GLY A 67 11.41 9.73 7.38
C GLY A 67 10.67 9.83 6.05
N ILE A 68 10.26 8.71 5.45
CA ILE A 68 9.47 8.70 4.21
C ILE A 68 7.99 8.95 4.55
N ASP A 69 7.36 9.92 3.86
CA ASP A 69 5.95 10.24 4.06
C ASP A 69 5.07 9.03 3.70
N THR A 70 4.28 8.56 4.67
CA THR A 70 3.58 7.28 4.62
C THR A 70 2.26 7.40 5.34
N GLN A 71 1.22 6.71 4.86
CA GLN A 71 -0.08 6.68 5.51
C GLN A 71 0.03 6.25 6.97
N GLN A 72 -0.75 6.89 7.84
CA GLN A 72 -0.80 6.51 9.26
C GLN A 72 -1.67 5.27 9.43
N THR A 73 -1.17 4.24 10.12
CA THR A 73 -1.89 2.99 10.32
C THR A 73 -2.03 2.62 11.80
N LEU A 74 -3.18 2.06 12.14
CA LEU A 74 -3.49 1.51 13.46
C LEU A 74 -3.92 0.05 13.31
N LEU A 75 -3.31 -0.85 14.10
CA LEU A 75 -3.69 -2.26 14.14
C LEU A 75 -4.73 -2.49 15.24
N GLY A 76 -5.79 -3.23 14.91
CA GLY A 76 -6.86 -3.51 15.87
C GLY A 76 -7.75 -4.66 15.44
N THR A 77 -8.96 -4.68 16.00
CA THR A 77 -9.97 -5.69 15.69
C THR A 77 -11.29 -5.08 15.25
N TYR A 78 -12.06 -5.81 14.46
CA TYR A 78 -13.45 -5.49 14.12
C TYR A 78 -14.27 -6.77 14.10
N SER A 79 -15.24 -6.88 15.00
CA SER A 79 -16.05 -8.09 15.20
C SER A 79 -15.18 -9.36 15.35
N GLY A 80 -14.09 -9.26 16.13
CA GLY A 80 -13.16 -10.35 16.38
C GLY A 80 -12.15 -10.66 15.26
N LYS A 81 -12.16 -9.92 14.14
CA LYS A 81 -11.17 -10.08 13.05
C LYS A 81 -10.05 -9.05 13.18
N VAL A 82 -8.82 -9.46 12.93
CA VAL A 82 -7.68 -8.53 12.81
C VAL A 82 -7.91 -7.64 11.59
N VAL A 83 -7.75 -6.33 11.78
CA VAL A 83 -7.91 -5.30 10.75
C VAL A 83 -6.82 -4.25 10.92
N VAL A 84 -6.57 -3.52 9.84
CA VAL A 84 -5.71 -2.32 9.87
C VAL A 84 -6.54 -1.12 9.44
N ALA A 85 -6.54 -0.09 10.28
CA ALA A 85 -7.17 1.20 9.99
C ALA A 85 -6.09 2.13 9.41
N CYS A 86 -6.20 2.47 8.14
CA CYS A 86 -5.33 3.41 7.45
C CYS A 86 -6.02 4.78 7.45
N LYS A 87 -5.39 5.81 8.04
CA LYS A 87 -5.96 7.15 8.07
C LYS A 87 -6.13 7.65 6.64
N ASP A 88 -7.31 8.18 6.34
CA ASP A 88 -7.57 8.82 5.06
C ASP A 88 -6.69 10.07 4.92
N PHE A 89 -5.97 10.19 3.82
CA PHE A 89 -5.09 11.32 3.53
C PHE A 89 -5.64 12.23 2.42
N THR A 90 -6.85 11.97 1.93
CA THR A 90 -7.57 12.77 0.91
C THR A 90 -8.42 13.85 1.57
N GLU A 91 -7.73 14.78 2.25
CA GLU A 91 -8.35 15.90 2.96
C GLU A 91 -8.21 17.22 2.18
N GLY A 92 -9.04 18.22 2.48
CA GLY A 92 -8.86 19.59 1.95
C GLY A 92 -9.03 19.73 0.43
N GLY A 93 -9.90 18.91 -0.18
CA GLY A 93 -10.18 18.94 -1.63
C GLY A 93 -9.13 18.22 -2.48
N TYR A 94 -8.16 17.53 -1.86
CA TYR A 94 -7.23 16.67 -2.58
C TYR A 94 -7.86 15.31 -2.91
N GLU A 95 -7.70 14.88 -4.15
CA GLU A 95 -8.07 13.55 -4.63
C GLU A 95 -6.81 12.72 -4.91
N LEU A 96 -6.82 11.43 -4.54
CA LEU A 96 -5.78 10.50 -4.94
C LEU A 96 -5.89 10.19 -6.45
N ARG A 97 -4.77 10.28 -7.16
CA ARG A 97 -4.60 9.83 -8.55
C ARG A 97 -3.40 8.89 -8.60
N ASP A 98 -3.62 7.65 -9.01
CA ASP A 98 -2.55 6.66 -9.13
C ASP A 98 -1.57 6.99 -10.27
N PHE A 99 -0.37 6.42 -10.18
CA PHE A 99 0.65 6.57 -11.23
C PHE A 99 0.18 5.95 -12.56
N ALA A 100 -0.64 4.91 -12.54
CA ALA A 100 -1.20 4.29 -13.73
C ALA A 100 -2.02 5.29 -14.57
N SER A 101 -2.80 6.14 -13.90
CA SER A 101 -3.57 7.21 -14.51
C SER A 101 -2.66 8.26 -15.15
N LEU A 102 -1.52 8.58 -14.51
CA LEU A 102 -0.51 9.47 -15.09
C LEU A 102 0.16 8.85 -16.31
N LYS A 103 0.60 7.60 -16.21
CA LYS A 103 1.24 6.85 -17.32
C LYS A 103 0.33 6.80 -18.55
N ASN A 104 -0.98 6.59 -18.36
CA ASN A 104 -1.97 6.66 -19.44
C ASN A 104 -2.07 8.02 -20.15
N THR A 105 -1.54 9.10 -19.57
CA THR A 105 -1.50 10.42 -20.23
C THR A 105 -0.27 10.61 -21.11
N VAL A 106 0.75 9.74 -20.95
CA VAL A 106 1.99 9.77 -21.73
C VAL A 106 1.82 8.91 -22.98
N ILE A 107 1.31 9.54 -24.03
CA ILE A 107 0.93 8.90 -25.32
C ILE A 107 2.12 8.23 -26.02
N SER A 108 3.34 8.68 -25.74
CA SER A 108 4.59 8.10 -26.26
C SER A 108 4.93 6.72 -25.68
N SER A 109 4.39 6.36 -24.51
CA SER A 109 4.68 5.07 -23.88
C SER A 109 4.03 3.93 -24.65
N SER A 110 4.78 2.84 -24.88
CA SER A 110 4.29 1.69 -25.65
C SER A 110 3.32 0.79 -24.87
N GLU A 111 3.30 0.90 -23.54
CA GLU A 111 2.48 0.07 -22.66
C GLU A 111 1.36 0.86 -21.98
N GLU A 112 0.26 0.18 -21.69
CA GLU A 112 -0.85 0.71 -20.88
C GLU A 112 -0.39 1.14 -19.48
N GLY A 113 -1.17 2.00 -18.83
CA GLY A 113 -0.81 2.61 -17.55
C GLY A 113 -0.48 1.64 -16.41
N TYR A 114 -1.00 0.42 -16.44
CA TYR A 114 -0.71 -0.61 -15.44
C TYR A 114 0.52 -1.48 -15.74
N GLY A 115 1.15 -1.34 -16.92
CA GLY A 115 2.40 -2.02 -17.25
C GLY A 115 3.55 -1.53 -16.36
N THR A 116 4.29 -2.47 -15.76
CA THR A 116 5.28 -2.21 -14.70
C THR A 116 6.73 -2.28 -15.17
N GLU A 117 6.97 -2.18 -16.48
CA GLU A 117 8.33 -2.14 -17.01
C GLU A 117 9.07 -0.90 -16.51
N LEU A 118 10.25 -1.11 -15.89
CA LEU A 118 11.01 -0.05 -15.24
C LEU A 118 11.38 1.08 -16.20
N VAL A 119 11.74 0.74 -17.44
CA VAL A 119 12.11 1.71 -18.48
C VAL A 119 10.93 2.66 -18.76
N ASP A 120 9.73 2.12 -18.91
CA ASP A 120 8.53 2.91 -19.19
C ASP A 120 8.10 3.77 -17.99
N ILE A 121 8.30 3.26 -16.77
CA ILE A 121 8.06 4.03 -15.54
C ILE A 121 9.01 5.24 -15.48
N LEU A 122 10.31 5.04 -15.68
CA LEU A 122 11.29 6.12 -15.68
C LEU A 122 11.02 7.12 -16.81
N GLU A 123 10.71 6.65 -18.03
CA GLU A 123 10.33 7.52 -19.14
C GLU A 123 9.11 8.39 -18.78
N THR A 124 8.08 7.79 -18.17
CA THR A 124 6.90 8.51 -17.68
C THR A 124 7.26 9.56 -16.64
N ILE A 125 8.13 9.24 -15.68
CA ILE A 125 8.63 10.18 -14.65
C ILE A 125 9.32 11.39 -15.29
N HIS A 126 10.08 11.19 -16.36
CA HIS A 126 10.80 12.26 -17.06
C HIS A 126 9.94 13.08 -18.03
N GLN A 127 8.89 12.49 -18.61
CA GLN A 127 8.04 13.16 -19.61
C GLN A 127 6.83 13.89 -19.02
N GLN A 128 6.35 13.46 -17.86
CA GLN A 128 5.24 14.13 -17.19
C GLN A 128 5.59 15.58 -16.81
N SER A 129 4.55 16.43 -16.71
CA SER A 129 4.68 17.86 -16.41
C SER A 129 3.95 18.30 -15.13
N LEU A 130 3.51 17.33 -14.30
CA LEU A 130 2.82 17.60 -13.03
C LEU A 130 3.78 18.02 -11.93
N LEU A 131 4.98 17.46 -11.90
CA LEU A 131 6.00 17.68 -10.87
C LEU A 131 7.39 17.78 -11.51
N PRO A 132 8.38 18.41 -10.84
CA PRO A 132 9.77 18.33 -11.27
C PRO A 132 10.22 16.87 -11.40
N PRO A 133 10.76 16.43 -12.56
CA PRO A 133 11.15 15.04 -12.77
C PRO A 133 12.12 14.49 -11.73
N GLU A 134 13.10 15.30 -11.31
CA GLU A 134 14.09 14.91 -10.30
C GLU A 134 13.45 14.65 -8.93
N GLU A 135 12.43 15.42 -8.55
CA GLU A 135 11.69 15.20 -7.29
C GLU A 135 10.92 13.88 -7.33
N LEU A 136 10.24 13.61 -8.44
CA LEU A 136 9.46 12.38 -8.62
C LEU A 136 10.36 11.14 -8.73
N GLU A 137 11.48 11.24 -9.46
CA GLU A 137 12.45 10.15 -9.58
C GLU A 137 13.09 9.81 -8.23
N ASN A 138 13.47 10.82 -7.44
CA ASN A 138 14.00 10.60 -6.09
C ASN A 138 12.98 9.87 -5.19
N ALA A 139 11.73 10.33 -5.18
CA ALA A 139 10.67 9.67 -4.41
C ALA A 139 10.41 8.23 -4.87
N PHE A 140 10.46 7.97 -6.19
CA PHE A 140 10.35 6.64 -6.75
C PHE A 140 11.48 5.72 -6.26
N TRP A 141 12.73 6.18 -6.30
CA TRP A 141 13.87 5.38 -5.85
C TRP A 141 13.90 5.16 -4.33
N GLU A 142 13.49 6.15 -3.52
CA GLU A 142 13.30 5.97 -2.08
C GLU A 142 12.26 4.89 -1.77
N MET A 143 11.13 4.93 -2.47
CA MET A 143 10.10 3.89 -2.39
C MET A 143 10.64 2.53 -2.82
N PHE A 144 11.34 2.45 -3.95
CA PHE A 144 11.89 1.22 -4.49
C PHE A 144 12.90 0.56 -3.54
N LEU A 145 13.81 1.34 -2.94
CA LEU A 145 14.80 0.83 -1.99
C LEU A 145 14.13 0.21 -0.75
N MET A 146 13.10 0.88 -0.23
CA MET A 146 12.34 0.36 0.90
C MET A 146 11.48 -0.85 0.54
N ASP A 147 10.86 -0.85 -0.62
CA ASP A 147 10.12 -2.00 -1.14
C ASP A 147 11.05 -3.21 -1.33
N ALA A 148 12.28 -3.01 -1.82
CA ALA A 148 13.28 -4.05 -1.91
C ALA A 148 13.70 -4.59 -0.52
N PHE A 149 13.91 -3.70 0.45
CA PHE A 149 14.24 -4.08 1.83
C PHE A 149 13.10 -4.87 2.51
N LEU A 150 11.85 -4.46 2.28
CA LEU A 150 10.65 -5.06 2.86
C LEU A 150 10.13 -6.27 2.07
N GLY A 151 10.71 -6.56 0.90
CA GLY A 151 10.27 -7.63 0.02
C GLY A 151 8.86 -7.42 -0.53
N ASN A 152 8.56 -6.22 -1.04
CA ASN A 152 7.28 -5.93 -1.67
C ASN A 152 7.22 -6.53 -3.09
N PHE A 153 6.32 -7.49 -3.29
CA PHE A 153 6.13 -8.14 -4.60
C PHE A 153 4.97 -7.57 -5.42
N ASP A 154 4.33 -6.48 -4.98
CA ASP A 154 3.09 -5.98 -5.60
C ASP A 154 3.02 -4.44 -5.64
N ARG A 155 4.17 -3.75 -5.77
CA ARG A 155 4.20 -2.30 -6.03
C ARG A 155 3.87 -2.01 -7.51
N HIS A 156 2.63 -2.26 -7.92
CA HIS A 156 2.16 -1.88 -9.25
C HIS A 156 1.80 -0.38 -9.30
N ASN A 157 1.62 0.17 -10.51
CA ASN A 157 1.34 1.60 -10.76
C ASN A 157 0.02 2.12 -10.13
N GLY A 158 -0.77 1.25 -9.52
CA GLY A 158 -1.98 1.59 -8.76
C GLY A 158 -1.74 1.82 -7.27
N ASN A 159 -0.56 1.44 -6.76
CA ASN A 159 -0.23 1.44 -5.33
C ASN A 159 0.68 2.61 -4.93
N TRP A 160 0.78 3.64 -5.78
CA TRP A 160 1.48 4.88 -5.52
C TRP A 160 0.96 5.95 -6.49
N GLY A 161 1.24 7.22 -6.21
CA GLY A 161 0.75 8.30 -7.06
C GLY A 161 0.74 9.65 -6.36
N PHE A 162 -0.33 10.41 -6.57
CA PHE A 162 -0.37 11.85 -6.33
C PHE A 162 -1.64 12.27 -5.62
N LEU A 163 -1.54 13.33 -4.83
CA LEU A 163 -2.68 14.09 -4.35
C LEU A 163 -2.86 15.33 -5.23
N VAL A 164 -4.04 15.43 -5.86
CA VAL A 164 -4.37 16.50 -6.80
C VAL A 164 -5.52 17.33 -6.23
N ASN A 165 -5.32 18.63 -6.08
CA ASN A 165 -6.40 19.58 -5.80
C ASN A 165 -6.65 20.44 -7.05
N LYS A 166 -7.77 20.20 -7.72
CA LYS A 166 -8.10 20.87 -8.99
C LYS A 166 -8.54 22.33 -8.81
N GLU A 167 -9.12 22.67 -7.67
CA GLU A 167 -9.55 24.04 -7.36
C GLU A 167 -8.35 24.96 -7.12
N LEU A 168 -7.32 24.44 -6.45
CA LEU A 168 -6.06 25.14 -6.18
C LEU A 168 -5.04 25.00 -7.32
N GLY A 169 -5.24 24.02 -8.21
CA GLY A 169 -4.28 23.70 -9.28
C GLY A 169 -2.96 23.13 -8.75
N THR A 170 -2.99 22.45 -7.60
CA THR A 170 -1.79 21.92 -6.93
C THR A 170 -1.73 20.40 -6.99
N VAL A 171 -0.51 19.88 -7.12
CA VAL A 171 -0.19 18.46 -7.10
C VAL A 171 0.95 18.23 -6.12
N ARG A 172 0.90 17.14 -5.37
CA ARG A 172 2.00 16.64 -4.55
C ARG A 172 2.03 15.11 -4.60
N ILE A 173 3.19 14.52 -4.33
CA ILE A 173 3.31 13.07 -4.21
C ILE A 173 2.44 12.61 -3.02
N ALA A 174 1.70 11.52 -3.20
CA ALA A 174 0.89 10.95 -2.13
C ALA A 174 1.80 10.24 -1.10
N PRO A 175 1.42 10.19 0.18
CA PRO A 175 2.11 9.35 1.16
C PRO A 175 2.19 7.91 0.65
N ILE A 176 3.23 7.15 0.97
CA ILE A 176 3.27 5.71 0.66
C ILE A 176 2.06 5.00 1.27
N TYR A 177 1.37 4.18 0.48
CA TYR A 177 0.21 3.39 0.89
C TYR A 177 0.25 1.99 0.29
N ASP A 178 -0.64 1.09 0.75
CA ASP A 178 -0.76 -0.30 0.27
C ASP A 178 0.56 -1.09 0.30
N CYS A 179 1.13 -1.21 1.49
CA CYS A 179 2.30 -2.03 1.83
C CYS A 179 1.91 -3.44 2.33
N GLY A 180 0.65 -3.86 2.20
CA GLY A 180 0.15 -5.14 2.68
C GLY A 180 0.77 -6.36 1.97
N SER A 181 1.42 -6.15 0.84
CA SER A 181 2.18 -7.14 0.07
C SER A 181 3.66 -7.23 0.47
N CYS A 182 4.09 -6.50 1.50
CA CYS A 182 5.43 -6.63 2.08
C CYS A 182 5.52 -7.75 3.12
N LEU A 183 6.75 -8.13 3.50
CA LEU A 183 7.04 -8.97 4.66
C LEU A 183 6.34 -10.36 4.63
N TYR A 184 6.21 -10.95 3.44
CA TYR A 184 5.68 -12.29 3.23
C TYR A 184 4.31 -12.54 3.89
N PRO A 185 3.25 -11.79 3.51
CA PRO A 185 1.95 -11.81 4.18
C PRO A 185 1.22 -13.15 4.05
N GLN A 186 1.70 -14.08 3.21
CA GLN A 186 1.13 -15.40 3.00
C GLN A 186 1.77 -16.50 3.87
N LEU A 187 2.84 -16.20 4.62
CA LEU A 187 3.46 -17.19 5.50
C LEU A 187 2.54 -17.50 6.68
N SER A 188 2.19 -18.77 6.86
CA SER A 188 1.56 -19.27 8.09
C SER A 188 2.60 -19.38 9.21
N GLU A 189 2.14 -19.49 10.47
CA GLU A 189 3.07 -19.73 11.59
C GLU A 189 3.94 -20.98 11.39
N ALA A 190 3.38 -22.05 10.82
CA ALA A 190 4.14 -23.25 10.50
C ALA A 190 5.20 -22.98 9.43
N GLY A 191 4.84 -22.22 8.38
CA GLY A 191 5.76 -21.77 7.35
C GLY A 191 6.88 -20.88 7.91
N MET A 192 6.57 -19.96 8.82
CA MET A 192 7.57 -19.13 9.50
C MET A 192 8.55 -19.99 10.31
N LYS A 193 8.06 -20.99 11.08
CA LYS A 193 8.92 -21.92 11.81
C LYS A 193 9.84 -22.71 10.89
N GLN A 194 9.31 -23.17 9.75
CA GLN A 194 10.10 -23.89 8.77
C GLN A 194 11.24 -23.02 8.20
N VAL A 195 10.93 -21.78 7.80
CA VAL A 195 11.93 -20.82 7.29
C VAL A 195 13.01 -20.54 8.34
N LEU A 196 12.62 -20.31 9.60
CA LEU A 196 13.57 -20.07 10.68
C LEU A 196 14.46 -21.29 11.01
N SER A 197 14.02 -22.49 10.63
CA SER A 197 14.74 -23.74 10.89
C SER A 197 15.62 -24.22 9.72
N SER A 198 15.61 -23.52 8.58
CA SER A 198 16.31 -23.97 7.37
C SER A 198 16.85 -22.80 6.55
N GLU A 199 18.19 -22.73 6.45
CA GLU A 199 18.89 -21.76 5.61
C GLU A 199 18.46 -21.84 4.14
N LYS A 200 18.30 -23.07 3.61
CA LYS A 200 17.75 -23.28 2.27
C LYS A 200 16.36 -22.65 2.09
N GLU A 201 15.48 -22.81 3.08
CA GLU A 201 14.15 -22.21 2.99
C GLU A 201 14.24 -20.68 3.04
N LEU A 202 15.13 -20.10 3.84
CA LEU A 202 15.41 -18.66 3.83
C LEU A 202 15.91 -18.18 2.45
N GLU A 203 16.94 -18.82 1.91
CA GLU A 203 17.53 -18.49 0.61
C GLU A 203 16.52 -18.54 -0.53
N ASN A 204 15.62 -19.54 -0.54
CA ASN A 204 14.57 -19.65 -1.54
C ASN A 204 13.70 -18.38 -1.62
N ARG A 205 13.47 -17.68 -0.50
CA ARG A 205 12.64 -16.46 -0.46
C ARG A 205 13.40 -15.20 -0.87
N MET A 206 14.73 -15.28 -0.97
CA MET A 206 15.59 -14.19 -1.43
C MET A 206 15.95 -14.33 -2.91
N TYR A 207 16.08 -15.56 -3.42
CA TYR A 207 16.70 -15.80 -4.73
C TYR A 207 15.82 -16.52 -5.75
N VAL A 208 14.82 -17.29 -5.31
CA VAL A 208 14.08 -18.18 -6.22
C VAL A 208 12.77 -17.57 -6.70
N PHE A 209 12.06 -16.85 -5.82
CA PHE A 209 10.76 -16.19 -6.02
C PHE A 209 9.64 -17.08 -6.61
#